data_AF-A0A6A5S857-F1
#
_entry.id   AF-A0A6A5S857-F1
#
_cell.length_a   1.000
_cell.length_b   1.000
_cell.length_c   1.000
_cell.angle_alpha   90.00
_cell.angle_beta   90.00
_cell.angle_gamma   90.00
#
_symmetry.space_group_name_H-M   'P 1'
#
loop_
_entity.id
_entity.type
_entity.pdbx_description
1 polymer ?
#
loop_
_entity_poly.entity_id
_entity_poly.type
_entity_poly.pdbx_seq_one_letter_code
_entity_poly.pdbx_strand_id
1 'polypeptide(L)'
;MRRRDLTIPSRSSKTDRSADSVIERFGHVEQMAWVGAGFPLGSVCVVLPLGNLYNAFNIKWVFLETMVLFEAGSVICGSAPTMSTLIVGRVIAGVGGSGIYLGSLNYFLTMAAPEERSFYMALIGSCWGVDAILGPVIGGAFATSSATWRQQTYRRQQTSRR
;
A
#
# COMPACT_ATOMS: atom_id res chain seq x y z
N MET A 1 -29.75 -12.25 -53.64
CA MET A 1 -29.81 -12.22 -52.17
C MET A 1 -28.41 -12.52 -51.60
N ARG A 2 -27.61 -11.50 -51.30
CA ARG A 2 -26.30 -11.67 -50.64
C ARG A 2 -26.36 -10.83 -49.36
N ARG A 3 -26.38 -11.51 -48.21
CA ARG A 3 -26.56 -10.90 -46.89
C ARG A 3 -25.41 -9.91 -46.63
N ARG A 4 -25.77 -8.74 -46.13
CA ARG A 4 -24.85 -7.75 -45.59
C ARG A 4 -24.37 -8.29 -44.25
N ASP A 5 -23.11 -8.69 -44.17
CA ASP A 5 -22.48 -9.01 -42.89
C ASP A 5 -22.25 -7.70 -42.15
N LEU A 6 -23.07 -7.50 -41.11
CA LEU A 6 -22.92 -6.43 -40.13
C LEU A 6 -21.61 -6.63 -39.38
N THR A 7 -20.58 -5.89 -39.77
CA THR A 7 -19.42 -5.61 -38.91
C THR A 7 -19.88 -4.69 -37.78
N ILE A 8 -20.31 -5.29 -36.67
CA ILE A 8 -20.48 -4.58 -35.40
C ILE A 8 -19.07 -4.17 -34.93
N PRO A 9 -18.72 -2.88 -34.81
CA PRO A 9 -17.43 -2.50 -34.26
C PRO A 9 -17.41 -2.83 -32.77
N SER A 10 -16.62 -3.82 -32.36
CA SER A 10 -16.37 -4.15 -30.96
C SER A 10 -15.58 -3.01 -30.29
N ARG A 11 -16.33 -2.11 -29.65
CA ARG A 11 -15.81 -1.04 -28.82
C ARG A 11 -15.37 -1.60 -27.46
N SER A 12 -14.16 -2.17 -27.35
CA SER A 12 -13.59 -2.58 -26.04
C SER A 12 -12.15 -2.12 -25.77
N SER A 13 -11.51 -1.34 -26.64
CA SER A 13 -10.05 -1.19 -26.63
C SER A 13 -9.43 -0.17 -25.66
N LYS A 14 -10.17 0.39 -24.70
CA LYS A 14 -9.64 1.37 -23.72
C LYS A 14 -9.41 0.81 -22.33
N THR A 15 -10.16 -0.21 -21.91
CA THR A 15 -10.06 -0.75 -20.54
C THR A 15 -9.01 -1.85 -20.42
N ASP A 16 -8.79 -2.63 -21.49
CA ASP A 16 -7.80 -3.72 -21.49
C ASP A 16 -6.36 -3.21 -21.54
N ARG A 17 -6.14 -2.03 -22.13
CA ARG A 17 -4.79 -1.47 -22.34
C ARG A 17 -4.09 -1.09 -21.03
N SER A 18 -4.84 -0.76 -19.98
CA SER A 18 -4.30 -0.53 -18.64
C SER A 18 -3.82 -1.82 -17.99
N ALA A 19 -4.61 -2.89 -18.09
CA ALA A 19 -4.27 -4.19 -17.52
C ALA A 19 -3.05 -4.79 -18.23
N ASP A 20 -3.01 -4.73 -19.57
CA ASP A 20 -1.89 -5.23 -20.37
C ASP A 20 -0.59 -4.45 -20.09
N SER A 21 -0.67 -3.12 -19.94
CA SER A 21 0.53 -2.28 -19.69
C SER A 21 1.17 -2.48 -18.32
N VAL A 22 0.42 -2.98 -17.34
CA VAL A 22 0.92 -3.31 -16.00
C VAL A 22 1.57 -4.69 -16.02
N ILE A 23 0.96 -5.65 -16.70
CA ILE A 23 1.46 -7.02 -16.86
C ILE A 23 2.73 -7.06 -17.72
N GLU A 24 2.81 -6.26 -18.78
CA GLU A 24 3.96 -6.23 -19.71
C GLU A 24 5.20 -5.52 -19.14
N ARG A 25 5.02 -4.67 -18.12
CA ARG A 25 6.10 -3.86 -17.50
C ARG A 25 6.70 -4.51 -16.26
N PHE A 26 5.98 -5.46 -15.65
CA PHE A 26 6.44 -6.29 -14.56
C PHE A 26 6.37 -7.75 -15.02
N GLY A 27 7.37 -8.21 -15.77
CA GLY A 27 7.49 -9.60 -16.27
C GLY A 27 7.52 -10.72 -15.21
N HIS A 28 7.10 -10.44 -13.98
CA HIS A 28 6.83 -11.37 -12.90
C HIS A 28 5.50 -10.98 -12.23
N VAL A 29 4.37 -11.42 -12.80
CA VAL A 29 3.01 -11.23 -12.24
C VAL A 29 2.93 -11.71 -10.77
N GLU A 30 3.75 -12.69 -10.38
CA GLU A 30 3.89 -13.14 -8.99
C GLU A 30 4.35 -12.03 -8.04
N GLN A 31 5.29 -11.17 -8.44
CA GLN A 31 5.87 -10.17 -7.53
C GLN A 31 4.88 -9.07 -7.16
N MET A 32 3.89 -8.77 -8.01
CA MET A 32 2.82 -7.81 -7.67
C MET A 32 1.91 -8.35 -6.55
N ALA A 33 1.64 -9.65 -6.52
CA ALA A 33 0.89 -10.27 -5.43
C ALA A 33 1.66 -10.13 -4.10
N TRP A 34 2.98 -10.28 -4.12
CA TRP A 34 3.85 -10.10 -2.96
C TRP A 34 3.92 -8.65 -2.46
N VAL A 35 3.74 -7.65 -3.32
CA VAL A 35 3.66 -6.24 -2.89
C VAL A 35 2.42 -5.99 -2.05
N GLY A 36 1.28 -6.59 -2.42
CA GLY A 36 0.04 -6.51 -1.64
C GLY A 36 0.06 -7.38 -0.37
N ALA A 37 0.69 -8.55 -0.44
CA ALA A 37 0.79 -9.48 0.68
C ALA A 37 1.89 -9.12 1.69
N GLY A 38 2.92 -8.36 1.29
CA GLY A 38 4.07 -8.04 2.14
C GLY A 38 3.69 -7.24 3.38
N PHE A 39 2.75 -6.31 3.26
CA PHE A 39 2.26 -5.53 4.40
C PHE A 39 1.56 -6.41 5.47
N PRO A 40 0.51 -7.19 5.15
CA PRO A 40 -0.13 -8.05 6.13
C PRO A 40 0.80 -9.15 6.67
N LEU A 41 1.71 -9.68 5.85
CA LEU A 41 2.74 -10.63 6.31
C LEU A 41 3.62 -10.01 7.40
N GLY A 42 4.15 -8.81 7.15
CA GLY A 42 4.93 -8.07 8.14
C GLY A 42 4.14 -7.86 9.43
N SER A 43 2.90 -7.38 9.31
CA SER A 43 2.02 -7.15 10.46
C SER A 43 1.77 -8.41 11.30
N VAL A 44 1.49 -9.55 10.68
CA VAL A 44 1.21 -10.80 11.40
C VAL A 44 2.45 -11.37 12.09
N CYS A 45 3.63 -11.22 11.48
CA CYS A 45 4.88 -11.67 12.10
C CYS A 45 5.20 -10.93 13.40
N VAL A 46 4.85 -9.64 13.51
CA VAL A 46 5.23 -8.81 14.66
C VAL A 46 4.11 -8.52 15.65
N VAL A 47 2.86 -8.83 15.33
CA VAL A 47 1.72 -8.54 16.22
C VAL A 47 1.87 -9.18 17.60
N LEU A 48 2.34 -10.43 17.67
CA LEU A 48 2.59 -11.16 18.92
C LEU A 48 3.75 -10.57 19.75
N PRO A 49 4.96 -10.37 19.20
CA PRO A 49 6.05 -9.78 19.97
C PRO A 49 5.76 -8.32 20.36
N LEU A 50 5.07 -7.53 19.53
CA LEU A 50 4.64 -6.19 19.89
C LEU A 50 3.64 -6.19 21.04
N GLY A 51 2.70 -7.14 21.07
CA GLY A 51 1.77 -7.29 22.19
C GLY A 51 2.48 -7.55 23.52
N ASN A 52 3.51 -8.40 23.53
CA ASN A 52 4.33 -8.61 24.72
C ASN A 52 5.18 -7.38 25.06
N LEU A 53 5.73 -6.70 24.04
CA LEU A 53 6.55 -5.50 24.23
C LEU A 53 5.76 -4.35 24.85
N TYR A 54 4.52 -4.12 24.41
CA TYR A 54 3.63 -3.11 25.00
C TYR A 54 3.21 -3.43 26.44
N ASN A 55 3.24 -4.70 26.85
CA ASN A 55 2.94 -5.11 28.21
C ASN A 55 4.16 -4.99 29.15
N ALA A 56 5.36 -5.25 28.62
CA ALA A 56 6.60 -5.23 29.40
C ALA A 56 7.28 -3.84 29.45
N PHE A 57 7.08 -2.98 28.44
CA PHE A 57 7.71 -1.67 28.32
C PHE A 57 6.72 -0.51 28.37
N ASN A 58 7.26 0.69 28.60
CA ASN A 58 6.51 1.94 28.56
C ASN A 58 5.91 2.19 27.17
N ILE A 59 4.58 2.28 27.11
CA ILE A 59 3.78 2.54 25.89
C ILE A 59 4.35 3.70 25.04
N LYS A 60 4.77 4.81 25.67
CA LYS A 60 5.25 6.00 24.97
C LYS A 60 6.48 5.72 24.09
N TRP A 61 7.45 4.98 24.61
CA TRP A 61 8.70 4.70 23.89
C TRP A 61 8.47 3.70 22.76
N VAL A 62 7.66 2.66 22.99
CA VAL A 62 7.32 1.67 21.97
C VAL A 62 6.52 2.30 20.82
N PHE A 63 5.63 3.25 21.13
CA PHE A 63 4.88 3.99 20.11
C PHE A 63 5.80 4.87 19.23
N LEU A 64 6.77 5.55 19.85
CA LEU A 64 7.76 6.35 19.11
C LEU A 64 8.65 5.49 18.21
N GLU A 65 9.17 4.36 18.71
CA GLU A 65 9.99 3.43 17.93
C GLU A 65 9.24 2.88 16.72
N THR A 66 7.99 2.44 16.91
CA THR A 66 7.16 1.90 15.82
C THR A 66 6.78 2.96 14.78
N MET A 67 6.59 4.21 15.22
CA MET A 67 6.37 5.35 14.33
C MET A 67 7.59 5.67 13.46
N VAL A 68 8.80 5.68 14.05
CA VAL A 68 10.04 5.88 13.29
C VAL A 68 10.26 4.73 12.29
N LEU A 69 9.93 3.51 12.67
CA LEU A 69 10.03 2.34 11.81
C LEU A 69 9.07 2.42 10.61
N PHE A 70 7.85 2.94 10.81
CA PHE A 70 6.89 3.19 9.74
C PHE A 70 7.38 4.26 8.74
N GLU A 71 7.93 5.36 9.25
CA GLU A 71 8.55 6.42 8.42
C GLU A 71 9.72 5.85 7.60
N ALA A 72 10.60 5.07 8.22
CA ALA A 72 11.70 4.40 7.54
C ALA A 72 11.19 3.47 6.42
N GLY A 73 10.14 2.68 6.68
CA GLY A 73 9.50 1.84 5.67
C GLY A 73 8.93 2.64 4.49
N SER A 74 8.36 3.80 4.76
CA SER A 74 7.82 4.71 3.73
C SER A 74 8.91 5.31 2.85
N VAL A 75 10.04 5.73 3.45
CA VAL A 75 11.21 6.22 2.70
C VAL A 75 11.81 5.13 1.82
N ILE A 76 11.87 3.88 2.30
CA ILE A 76 12.35 2.74 1.53
C ILE A 76 11.41 2.46 0.34
N CYS A 77 10.09 2.53 0.55
CA CYS A 77 9.11 2.38 -0.53
C CYS A 77 9.21 3.50 -1.58
N GLY A 78 9.47 4.75 -1.14
CA GLY A 78 9.60 5.90 -2.04
C GLY A 78 10.91 5.93 -2.84
N SER A 79 11.97 5.31 -2.32
CA SER A 79 13.30 5.25 -2.97
C SER A 79 13.54 3.96 -3.75
N ALA A 80 12.59 3.02 -3.78
CA ALA A 80 12.77 1.67 -4.32
C ALA A 80 13.06 1.66 -5.84
N PRO A 81 14.25 1.19 -6.27
CA PRO A 81 14.58 1.02 -7.69
C PRO A 81 14.17 -0.36 -8.23
N THR A 82 13.84 -1.32 -7.35
CA THR A 82 13.54 -2.71 -7.68
C THR A 82 12.31 -3.23 -6.90
N MET A 83 11.60 -4.20 -7.48
CA MET A 83 10.41 -4.81 -6.86
C MET A 83 10.70 -5.45 -5.50
N SER A 84 11.85 -6.12 -5.34
CA SER A 84 12.26 -6.74 -4.08
C SER A 84 12.42 -5.73 -2.95
N THR A 85 13.04 -4.58 -3.21
CA THR A 85 13.18 -3.49 -2.21
C THR A 85 11.82 -2.91 -1.83
N LEU A 86 10.89 -2.84 -2.80
CA LEU A 86 9.51 -2.40 -2.57
C LEU A 86 8.76 -3.37 -1.64
N ILE A 87 8.92 -4.69 -1.85
CA ILE A 87 8.32 -5.72 -0.99
C ILE A 87 8.88 -5.64 0.42
N VAL A 88 10.21 -5.52 0.57
CA VAL A 88 10.85 -5.39 1.90
C VAL A 88 10.39 -4.11 2.61
N GLY A 89 10.31 -2.98 1.89
CA GLY A 89 9.77 -1.74 2.42
C GLY A 89 8.32 -1.89 2.91
N ARG A 90 7.48 -2.64 2.17
CA ARG A 90 6.10 -2.94 2.58
C ARG A 90 6.01 -3.81 3.82
N VAL A 91 6.90 -4.79 3.96
CA VAL A 91 6.99 -5.63 5.17
C VAL A 91 7.35 -4.75 6.37
N ILE A 92 8.37 -3.89 6.25
CA ILE A 92 8.80 -2.95 7.31
C ILE A 92 7.66 -1.98 7.66
N ALA A 93 6.98 -1.42 6.66
CA ALA A 93 5.83 -0.55 6.89
C ALA A 93 4.67 -1.29 7.59
N GLY A 94 4.44 -2.58 7.28
CA GLY A 94 3.46 -3.42 7.99
C GLY A 94 3.82 -3.64 9.45
N VAL A 95 5.11 -3.86 9.73
CA VAL A 95 5.63 -3.96 11.10
C VAL A 95 5.35 -2.68 11.88
N GLY A 96 5.71 -1.52 11.33
CA GLY A 96 5.46 -0.23 11.96
C GLY A 96 3.98 0.09 12.12
N GLY A 97 3.17 -0.18 11.08
CA GLY A 97 1.73 0.11 11.07
C GLY A 97 0.94 -0.70 12.11
N SER A 98 1.25 -1.99 12.27
CA SER A 98 0.63 -2.82 13.31
C SER A 98 1.02 -2.35 14.73
N GLY A 99 2.27 -1.89 14.91
CA GLY A 99 2.76 -1.30 16.14
C GLY A 99 2.07 0.02 16.51
N ILE A 100 1.87 0.91 15.53
CA ILE A 100 1.13 2.17 15.74
C ILE A 100 -0.32 1.89 16.10
N TYR A 101 -0.97 0.93 15.43
CA TYR A 101 -2.36 0.54 15.71
C TYR A 101 -2.50 0.02 17.15
N LEU A 102 -1.66 -0.95 17.54
CA LEU A 102 -1.71 -1.54 18.88
C LEU A 102 -1.33 -0.51 19.97
N GLY A 103 -0.37 0.35 19.69
CA GLY A 103 0.03 1.44 20.57
C GLY A 103 -1.06 2.48 20.76
N SER A 104 -1.76 2.85 19.68
CA SER A 104 -2.91 3.76 19.74
C SER A 104 -4.00 3.18 20.63
N LEU A 105 -4.40 1.92 20.40
CA LEU A 105 -5.39 1.24 21.24
C LEU A 105 -4.99 1.25 22.72
N ASN A 106 -3.75 0.87 23.04
CA ASN A 106 -3.26 0.89 24.42
C ASN A 106 -3.24 2.30 25.03
N TYR A 107 -2.83 3.31 24.26
CA TYR A 107 -2.80 4.69 24.71
C TYR A 107 -4.21 5.20 25.07
N PHE A 108 -5.19 5.00 24.21
CA PHE A 108 -6.58 5.38 24.50
C PHE A 108 -7.16 4.60 25.68
N LEU A 109 -6.84 3.32 25.84
CA LEU A 109 -7.26 2.54 27.00
C LEU A 109 -6.72 3.08 28.33
N THR A 110 -5.50 3.62 28.33
CA THR A 110 -4.89 4.25 29.50
C THR A 110 -5.42 5.64 29.81
N MET A 111 -5.83 6.41 28.78
CA MET A 111 -6.25 7.80 28.93
C MET A 111 -7.77 7.97 29.09
N ALA A 112 -8.58 7.07 28.51
CA ALA A 112 -10.03 7.19 28.49
C ALA A 112 -10.72 6.51 29.69
N ALA A 113 -11.77 7.15 30.20
CA ALA A 113 -12.69 6.58 31.16
C ALA A 113 -13.38 5.32 30.59
N PRO A 114 -13.73 4.31 31.42
CA PRO A 114 -14.26 3.03 30.95
C PRO A 114 -15.46 3.13 30.01
N GLU A 115 -16.29 4.15 30.21
CA GLU A 115 -17.50 4.43 29.43
C GLU A 115 -17.22 4.95 28.01
N GLU A 116 -16.13 5.70 27.82
CA GLU A 116 -15.80 6.32 26.52
C GLU A 116 -14.87 5.45 25.65
N ARG A 117 -14.27 4.39 26.22
CA ARG A 117 -13.31 3.52 25.51
C ARG A 117 -13.87 2.96 24.20
N SER A 118 -15.14 2.54 24.20
CA SER A 118 -15.81 2.02 23.01
C SER A 118 -15.94 3.08 21.91
N PHE A 119 -16.21 4.33 22.29
CA PHE A 119 -16.29 5.44 21.34
C PHE A 119 -14.93 5.74 20.70
N TYR A 120 -13.84 5.79 21.48
CA TYR A 120 -12.49 6.00 20.95
C TYR A 120 -12.03 4.83 20.05
N MET A 121 -12.34 3.59 20.42
CA MET A 121 -12.06 2.42 19.58
C MET A 121 -12.84 2.46 18.25
N ALA A 122 -14.10 2.87 18.29
CA ALA A 122 -14.90 3.07 17.09
C ALA A 122 -14.33 4.18 16.19
N LEU A 123 -13.83 5.27 16.79
CA LEU A 123 -13.18 6.35 16.05
C LEU A 123 -11.92 5.86 15.32
N ILE A 124 -11.05 5.10 15.99
CA ILE A 124 -9.85 4.50 15.38
C ILE A 124 -10.23 3.59 14.21
N GLY A 125 -11.22 2.72 14.41
CA GLY A 125 -11.73 1.83 13.35
C GLY A 125 -12.30 2.61 12.16
N SER A 126 -13.02 3.71 12.41
CA SER A 126 -13.57 4.56 11.36
C SER A 126 -12.46 5.26 10.55
N CYS A 127 -11.42 5.78 11.19
CA CYS A 127 -10.24 6.33 10.51
C CYS A 127 -9.56 5.29 9.63
N TRP A 128 -9.42 4.06 10.14
CA TRP A 128 -8.82 2.95 9.39
C TRP A 128 -9.67 2.56 8.17
N GLY A 129 -11.00 2.54 8.32
CA GLY A 129 -11.92 2.29 7.21
C GLY A 129 -11.89 3.38 6.15
N VAL A 130 -11.78 4.65 6.56
CA VAL A 130 -11.63 5.79 5.65
C VAL A 130 -10.29 5.74 4.92
N ASP A 131 -9.20 5.39 5.61
CA ASP A 131 -7.88 5.18 5.00
C ASP A 131 -7.90 4.06 3.95
N ALA A 132 -8.57 2.94 4.23
CA ALA A 132 -8.69 1.83 3.29
C ALA A 132 -9.44 2.21 1.99
N ILE A 133 -10.32 3.21 2.02
CA ILE A 133 -10.98 3.75 0.84
C ILE A 133 -10.11 4.79 0.14
N LEU A 134 -9.47 5.68 0.91
CA LEU A 134 -8.59 6.72 0.38
C LEU A 134 -7.36 6.14 -0.31
N GLY A 135 -6.78 5.06 0.21
CA GLY A 135 -5.56 4.43 -0.33
C GLY A 135 -5.69 4.07 -1.82
N PRO A 136 -6.68 3.26 -2.24
CA PRO A 136 -6.91 2.92 -3.64
C PRO A 136 -7.31 4.12 -4.50
N VAL A 137 -8.08 5.08 -3.96
CA VAL A 137 -8.51 6.27 -4.70
C VAL A 137 -7.31 7.15 -5.05
N ILE A 138 -6.46 7.43 -4.06
CA ILE A 138 -5.25 8.22 -4.21
C ILE A 138 -4.24 7.46 -5.08
N GLY A 139 -4.05 6.16 -4.85
CA GLY A 139 -3.18 5.31 -5.66
C GLY A 139 -3.61 5.23 -7.13
N GLY A 140 -4.91 5.12 -7.40
CA GLY A 140 -5.47 5.13 -8.76
C GLY A 140 -5.35 6.49 -9.46
N ALA A 141 -5.53 7.59 -8.72
CA ALA A 141 -5.31 8.93 -9.22
C ALA A 141 -3.84 9.16 -9.62
N PHE A 142 -2.89 8.71 -8.79
CA PHE A 142 -1.46 8.78 -9.11
C PHE A 142 -1.04 7.87 -10.27
N ALA A 143 -1.67 6.69 -10.42
CA ALA A 143 -1.46 5.82 -11.57
C ALA A 143 -1.91 6.46 -12.90
N THR A 144 -2.93 7.31 -12.84
CA THR A 144 -3.50 7.97 -14.02
C THR A 144 -2.75 9.26 -14.40
N SER A 145 -2.21 10.00 -13.41
CA SER A 145 -1.75 11.38 -13.63
C SER A 145 -0.22 11.56 -13.77
N SER A 146 0.63 10.67 -13.24
CA SER A 146 2.02 11.09 -12.94
C SER A 146 3.11 10.02 -13.02
N ALA A 147 3.25 9.31 -14.14
CA ALA A 147 4.52 8.60 -14.43
C ALA A 147 4.93 8.58 -15.91
N THR A 148 4.14 9.15 -16.82
CA THR A 148 4.46 9.06 -18.25
C THR A 148 5.48 10.12 -18.69
N TRP A 149 5.46 11.35 -18.15
CA TRP A 149 6.35 12.41 -18.66
C TRP A 149 7.85 12.09 -18.53
N ARG A 150 8.32 11.60 -17.38
CA ARG A 150 9.74 11.21 -17.18
C ARG A 150 10.13 9.94 -17.96
N GLN A 151 9.19 9.02 -18.15
CA GLN A 151 9.39 7.75 -18.85
C GLN A 151 9.34 7.91 -20.37
N GLN A 152 8.65 8.94 -20.88
CA GLN A 152 8.55 9.23 -22.31
C GLN A 152 9.83 9.85 -22.85
N THR A 153 10.52 10.68 -22.05
CA THR A 153 11.85 11.21 -22.40
C THR A 153 12.90 10.10 -22.47
N TYR A 154 12.90 9.15 -21.52
CA TYR A 154 13.80 8.00 -21.56
C TYR A 154 13.49 7.05 -22.74
N ARG A 155 12.20 6.82 -23.05
CA ARG A 155 11.78 6.04 -24.23
C ARG A 155 12.16 6.67 -25.57
N ARG A 156 12.14 8.01 -25.69
CA ARG A 156 12.54 8.69 -26.93
C ARG A 156 14.04 8.58 -27.25
N GLN A 157 14.90 8.40 -26.26
CA GLN A 157 16.34 8.23 -26.47
C GLN A 157 16.75 6.82 -26.94
N GLN A 158 16.00 5.78 -26.55
CA GLN A 158 16.28 4.40 -27.00
C GLN A 158 15.86 4.12 -28.45
N THR A 159 14.78 4.75 -28.93
CA THR A 159 14.33 4.62 -30.34
C THR A 159 15.25 5.36 -31.32
N SER A 160 15.93 6.43 -30.90
CA SER A 160 16.86 7.18 -31.75
C SER A 160 18.24 6.53 -31.91
N ARG A 161 18.53 5.45 -31.17
CA ARG A 161 19.80 4.70 -31.23
C ARG A 161 19.67 3.35 -31.96
N ARG A 162 18.57 3.12 -32.67
CA ARG A 162 18.41 2.01 -33.61
C ARG A 162 18.24 2.54 -35.03
#